data_AF-A0A3D5CLA1-F1
#
_entry.id   AF-A0A3D5CLA1-F1
#
_cell.length_a   1.000
_cell.length_b   1.000
_cell.length_c   1.000
_cell.angle_alpha   90.00
_cell.angle_beta   90.00
_cell.angle_gamma   90.00
#
_symmetry.space_group_name_H-M   'P 1'
#
loop_
_entity.id
_entity.type
_entity.pdbx_description
1 polymer ?
#
loop_
_entity_poly.entity_id
_entity_poly.type
_entity_poly.pdbx_seq_one_letter_code
_entity_poly.pdbx_strand_id
1 'polypeptide(L)'
;MRITARLGTAALAAASLLLITTGCASGSGASGGSLATAQISPPDGEVVGTGTVLDVAGDVTLCLGPIAESYPPQCNGLPVKDWSWEGVDGFEESGDTRWGTYAVFGTFDG
;
A
#
# COMPACT_ATOMS: atom_id res chain seq x y z
N MET A 1 -33.09 -54.78 -17.31
CA MET A 1 -32.81 -54.79 -15.86
C MET A 1 -32.30 -53.41 -15.47
N ARG A 2 -33.10 -52.58 -14.80
CA ARG A 2 -32.72 -51.22 -14.37
C ARG A 2 -32.15 -51.31 -12.95
N ILE A 3 -30.84 -51.08 -12.81
CA ILE A 3 -30.17 -51.08 -11.51
C ILE A 3 -30.34 -49.68 -10.91
N THR A 4 -31.29 -49.52 -10.01
CA THR A 4 -31.44 -48.33 -9.17
C THR A 4 -30.42 -48.41 -8.03
N ALA A 5 -29.28 -47.73 -8.19
CA ALA A 5 -28.34 -47.55 -7.10
C ALA A 5 -28.93 -46.56 -6.08
N ARG A 6 -29.31 -47.06 -4.90
CA ARG A 6 -29.61 -46.21 -3.74
C ARG A 6 -28.29 -45.69 -3.20
N LEU A 7 -27.84 -44.52 -3.66
CA LEU A 7 -26.72 -43.83 -3.05
C LEU A 7 -27.16 -43.40 -1.64
N GLY A 8 -26.64 -44.10 -0.63
CA GLY A 8 -26.90 -43.81 0.77
C GLY A 8 -26.38 -42.43 1.15
N THR A 9 -27.17 -41.69 1.94
CA THR A 9 -26.86 -40.37 2.49
C THR A 9 -25.50 -40.29 3.21
N ALA A 10 -24.97 -41.43 3.66
CA ALA A 10 -23.63 -41.54 4.25
C ALA A 10 -22.48 -41.24 3.25
N ALA A 11 -22.64 -41.56 1.96
CA ALA A 11 -21.63 -41.30 0.93
C ALA A 11 -21.50 -39.79 0.61
N LEU A 12 -22.61 -39.05 0.70
CA LEU A 12 -22.62 -37.59 0.53
C LEU A 12 -22.00 -36.87 1.74
N ALA A 13 -22.18 -37.39 2.95
CA ALA A 13 -21.57 -36.80 4.15
C ALA A 13 -20.04 -36.95 4.19
N ALA A 14 -19.51 -38.10 3.73
CA ALA A 14 -18.07 -38.34 3.70
C ALA A 14 -17.34 -37.48 2.65
N ALA A 15 -17.96 -37.25 1.49
CA ALA A 15 -17.39 -36.37 0.45
C ALA A 15 -17.31 -34.91 0.91
N SER A 16 -18.34 -34.41 1.62
CA SER A 16 -18.36 -33.05 2.15
C SER A 16 -17.31 -32.79 3.22
N LEU A 17 -16.94 -33.81 4.01
CA LEU A 17 -15.92 -33.67 5.08
C LEU A 17 -14.48 -33.64 4.52
N LEU A 18 -14.24 -34.28 3.37
CA LEU A 18 -12.92 -34.29 2.71
C LEU A 18 -12.60 -32.98 1.99
N LEU A 19 -13.60 -32.26 1.45
CA LEU A 19 -13.38 -30.99 0.75
C LEU A 19 -12.96 -29.80 1.65
N ILE A 20 -13.07 -29.92 2.98
CA ILE A 20 -12.81 -28.81 3.91
C ILE A 20 -11.36 -28.76 4.40
N THR A 21 -10.51 -29.73 4.02
CA THR A 21 -9.16 -29.88 4.62
C THR A 21 -8.01 -29.42 3.74
N THR A 22 -8.26 -28.98 2.50
CA THR A 22 -7.21 -28.47 1.60
C THR A 22 -7.10 -26.94 1.68
N GLY A 23 -6.83 -26.43 2.88
CA GLY A 23 -6.39 -25.06 3.08
C GLY A 23 -4.86 -25.03 3.18
N CYS A 24 -4.16 -24.70 2.10
CA CYS A 24 -2.74 -24.32 2.20
C CYS A 24 -2.65 -22.99 2.96
N ALA A 25 -2.48 -23.03 4.27
CA ALA A 25 -2.03 -21.87 5.03
C ALA A 25 -0.53 -21.66 4.75
N SER A 26 -0.19 -21.12 3.58
CA SER A 26 1.12 -20.53 3.33
C SER A 26 1.12 -19.11 3.88
N GLY A 27 1.26 -19.03 5.19
CA GLY A 27 1.58 -17.81 5.90
C GLY A 27 2.35 -18.26 7.13
N SER A 28 3.66 -18.10 7.11
CA SER A 28 4.47 -18.15 8.32
C SER A 28 3.91 -17.09 9.26
N GLY A 29 3.01 -17.50 10.14
CA GLY A 29 2.43 -16.63 11.15
C GLY A 29 3.59 -16.08 11.94
N ALA A 30 3.86 -14.79 11.77
CA ALA A 30 4.78 -14.09 12.64
C ALA A 30 4.27 -14.31 14.06
N SER A 31 5.01 -15.08 14.85
CA SER A 31 4.81 -15.17 16.29
C SER A 31 4.68 -13.74 16.80
N GLY A 32 3.56 -13.43 17.45
CA GLY A 32 3.24 -12.11 18.03
C GLY A 32 4.20 -11.75 19.17
N GLY A 33 5.48 -11.62 18.85
CA GLY A 33 6.46 -10.94 19.67
C GLY A 33 6.03 -9.49 19.79
N SER A 34 6.18 -8.96 20.99
CA SER A 34 5.91 -7.55 21.28
C SER A 34 6.64 -6.67 20.26
N LEU A 35 5.89 -6.08 19.32
CA LEU A 35 6.38 -5.08 18.36
C LEU A 35 6.77 -3.76 19.05
N ALA A 36 6.59 -3.66 20.37
CA ALA A 36 6.72 -2.42 21.13
C ALA A 36 8.13 -1.81 21.13
N THR A 37 9.14 -2.47 20.55
CA THR A 37 10.52 -1.97 20.48
C THR A 37 11.28 -2.34 19.21
N ALA A 38 10.63 -2.85 18.15
CA ALA A 38 11.33 -3.10 16.89
C ALA A 38 11.72 -1.76 16.26
N GLN A 39 12.98 -1.34 16.44
CA GLN A 39 13.54 -0.18 15.74
C GLN A 39 13.63 -0.54 14.25
N ILE A 40 12.71 -0.02 13.45
CA ILE A 40 12.80 -0.11 12.00
C ILE A 40 13.90 0.84 11.56
N SER A 41 15.01 0.29 11.10
CA SER A 41 16.06 1.08 10.47
C SER A 41 15.57 1.54 9.09
N PRO A 42 15.88 2.76 8.67
CA PRO A 42 15.60 3.19 7.31
C PRO A 42 16.28 2.25 6.29
N PRO A 43 15.74 2.12 5.08
CA PRO A 43 16.33 1.32 4.03
C PRO A 43 17.70 1.89 3.63
N ASP A 44 18.63 0.99 3.32
CA ASP A 44 19.90 1.37 2.72
C ASP A 44 19.70 1.70 1.23
N GLY A 45 20.23 2.86 0.79
CA GLY A 45 20.28 3.23 -0.62
C GLY A 45 19.05 4.01 -1.12
N GLU A 46 18.87 4.00 -2.45
CA GLU A 46 17.79 4.72 -3.12
C GLU A 46 16.45 3.98 -2.97
N VAL A 47 15.41 4.75 -2.68
CA VAL A 47 14.01 4.31 -2.63
C VAL A 47 13.16 5.10 -3.60
N VAL A 48 11.98 4.55 -3.89
CA VAL A 48 10.95 5.24 -4.68
C VAL A 48 9.68 5.37 -3.87
N GLY A 49 9.11 6.58 -3.88
CA GLY A 49 7.76 6.86 -3.37
C GLY A 49 6.88 7.40 -4.49
N THR A 50 5.67 6.84 -4.64
CA THR A 50 4.70 7.32 -5.64
C THR A 50 3.54 7.98 -4.93
N GLY A 51 3.31 9.26 -5.23
CA GLY A 51 2.27 10.05 -4.59
C GLY A 51 2.19 11.46 -5.15
N THR A 52 1.40 12.29 -4.49
CA THR A 52 1.32 13.71 -4.85
C THR A 52 2.49 14.45 -4.20
N VAL A 53 3.32 15.11 -5.00
CA VAL A 53 4.26 16.11 -4.50
C VAL A 53 3.47 17.40 -4.36
N LEU A 54 3.44 17.95 -3.15
CA LEU A 54 2.75 19.18 -2.78
C LEU A 54 3.79 20.19 -2.26
N ASP A 55 3.91 21.31 -2.95
CA ASP A 55 4.76 22.43 -2.59
C ASP A 55 3.89 23.61 -2.18
N VAL A 56 4.03 24.05 -0.93
CA VAL A 56 3.36 25.26 -0.40
C VAL A 56 4.44 26.28 -0.07
N ALA A 57 4.59 27.31 -0.91
CA ALA A 57 5.56 28.39 -0.72
C ALA A 57 7.01 27.91 -0.49
N GLY A 58 7.42 26.78 -1.09
CA GLY A 58 8.74 26.18 -0.97
C GLY A 58 8.82 25.03 0.04
N ASP A 59 7.77 24.81 0.84
CA ASP A 59 7.68 23.67 1.74
C ASP A 59 7.13 22.45 0.99
N VAL A 60 8.04 21.63 0.46
CA VAL A 60 7.70 20.47 -0.38
C VAL A 60 7.47 19.21 0.47
N THR A 61 6.36 18.53 0.21
CA THR A 61 5.98 17.25 0.83
C THR A 61 5.53 16.22 -0.19
N LEU A 62 5.78 14.94 0.09
CA LEU A 62 5.27 13.79 -0.65
C LEU A 62 4.08 13.18 0.10
N CYS A 63 2.89 13.35 -0.45
CA CYS A 63 1.63 12.79 0.04
C CYS A 63 1.51 11.32 -0.40
N LEU A 64 1.78 10.39 0.52
CA LEU A 64 1.61 8.94 0.30
C LEU A 64 0.28 8.39 0.84
N GLY A 65 -0.41 9.19 1.67
CA GLY A 65 -1.66 8.83 2.33
C GLY A 65 -2.87 9.54 1.72
N PRO A 66 -3.97 9.64 2.49
CA PRO A 66 -5.16 10.38 2.07
C PRO A 66 -4.83 11.84 1.72
N ILE A 67 -5.45 12.33 0.65
CA ILE A 67 -5.36 13.71 0.18
C ILE A 67 -6.77 14.31 0.24
N ALA A 68 -6.89 15.53 0.77
CA ALA A 68 -8.17 16.22 0.87
C ALA A 68 -8.71 16.61 -0.52
N GLU A 69 -10.00 16.36 -0.76
CA GLU A 69 -10.71 16.76 -1.99
C GLU A 69 -10.94 18.29 -2.03
N SER A 70 -9.89 19.03 -2.39
CA SER A 70 -9.84 20.50 -2.38
C SER A 70 -8.89 21.04 -3.46
N TYR A 71 -8.93 22.36 -3.69
CA TYR A 71 -8.14 23.04 -4.73
C TYR A 71 -7.57 24.37 -4.21
N PRO A 72 -6.31 24.43 -3.70
CA PRO A 72 -5.30 23.37 -3.69
C PRO A 72 -5.62 22.18 -2.77
N PRO A 73 -5.11 20.97 -3.07
CA PRO A 73 -5.22 19.81 -2.19
C PRO A 73 -4.43 20.03 -0.89
N GLN A 74 -4.82 19.33 0.17
CA GLN A 74 -4.09 19.31 1.44
C GLN A 74 -3.73 17.87 1.83
N CYS A 75 -2.56 17.69 2.44
CA CYS A 75 -2.13 16.41 3.02
C CYS A 75 -1.15 16.66 4.19
N ASN A 76 -0.89 15.62 4.98
CA ASN A 76 0.24 15.59 5.91
C ASN A 76 1.25 14.56 5.40
N GLY A 77 2.17 15.01 4.54
CA GLY A 77 3.11 14.17 3.81
C GLY A 77 4.50 14.08 4.44
N LEU A 78 5.38 13.34 3.79
CA LEU A 78 6.81 13.29 4.14
C LEU A 78 7.50 14.53 3.57
N PRO A 79 8.35 15.25 4.32
CA PRO A 79 9.10 16.37 3.76
C PRO A 79 10.07 15.89 2.67
N VAL A 80 10.15 16.62 1.56
CA VAL A 80 11.08 16.34 0.46
C VAL A 80 12.14 17.43 0.43
N LYS A 81 13.41 17.04 0.39
CA LYS A 81 14.55 17.96 0.26
C LYS A 81 15.01 18.01 -1.20
N ASP A 82 15.56 19.15 -1.59
CA ASP A 82 16.19 19.38 -2.90
C ASP A 82 15.26 19.09 -4.10
N TRP A 83 13.95 19.17 -3.91
CA TRP A 83 12.98 19.07 -4.99
C TRP A 83 13.06 20.31 -5.89
N SER A 84 13.08 20.09 -7.20
CA SER A 84 12.99 21.16 -8.20
C SER A 84 11.86 20.85 -9.18
N TRP A 85 11.09 21.87 -9.53
CA TRP A 85 10.09 21.81 -10.58
C TRP A 85 10.68 22.02 -11.99
N GLU A 86 11.98 22.29 -12.10
CA GLU A 86 12.64 22.48 -13.39
C GLU A 86 12.58 21.19 -14.23
N GLY A 87 11.98 21.28 -15.42
CA GLY A 87 11.84 20.14 -16.33
C GLY A 87 10.79 19.12 -15.89
N VAL A 88 9.95 19.45 -14.89
CA VAL A 88 8.86 18.59 -14.41
C VAL A 88 7.54 19.12 -14.95
N ASP A 89 6.85 18.31 -15.75
CA ASP A 89 5.53 18.61 -16.29
C ASP A 89 4.39 18.00 -15.44
N GLY A 90 3.14 18.29 -15.80
CA GLY A 90 1.97 17.63 -15.20
C GLY A 90 1.60 18.08 -13.78
N PHE A 91 2.05 19.28 -13.39
CA PHE A 91 1.61 19.92 -12.16
C PHE A 91 0.43 20.87 -12.40
N GLU A 92 -0.30 21.12 -11.33
CA GLU A 92 -1.26 22.19 -11.19
C GLU A 92 -0.74 23.23 -10.20
N GLU A 93 -1.26 24.45 -10.29
CA GLU A 93 -0.85 25.56 -9.44
C GLU A 93 -2.04 26.46 -9.09
N SER A 94 -2.11 26.90 -7.84
CA SER A 94 -3.07 27.87 -7.35
C SER A 94 -2.46 28.68 -6.20
N GLY A 95 -2.27 29.98 -6.42
CA GLY A 95 -1.53 30.84 -5.50
C GLY A 95 -0.08 30.38 -5.36
N ASP A 96 0.41 30.31 -4.13
CA ASP A 96 1.76 29.83 -3.80
C ASP A 96 1.82 28.29 -3.65
N THR A 97 0.78 27.57 -4.09
CA THR A 97 0.71 26.10 -3.99
C THR A 97 0.83 25.46 -5.36
N ARG A 98 1.76 24.52 -5.51
CA ARG A 98 1.97 23.70 -6.71
C ARG A 98 1.93 22.23 -6.35
N TRP A 99 1.26 21.41 -7.16
CA TRP A 99 1.17 19.97 -6.90
C TRP A 99 1.07 19.14 -8.17
N GLY A 100 1.55 17.89 -8.10
CA GLY A 100 1.40 16.92 -9.17
C GLY A 100 1.68 15.51 -8.66
N THR A 101 1.35 14.48 -9.46
CA THR A 101 1.52 13.08 -9.05
C THR A 101 2.74 12.48 -9.74
N TYR A 102 3.71 12.02 -8.95
CA TYR A 102 5.03 11.59 -9.44
C TYR A 102 5.52 10.33 -8.74
N ALA A 103 6.46 9.64 -9.39
CA ALA A 103 7.39 8.74 -8.71
C ALA A 103 8.63 9.55 -8.33
N VAL A 104 8.92 9.62 -7.04
CA VAL A 104 10.06 10.36 -6.46
C VAL A 104 11.12 9.36 -6.05
N PHE A 105 12.34 9.52 -6.58
CA PHE A 105 13.50 8.70 -6.24
C PHE A 105 14.42 9.49 -5.31
N GLY A 106 14.97 8.85 -4.29
CA GLY A 106 15.89 9.49 -3.35
C GLY A 106 16.28 8.59 -2.19
N THR A 107 16.93 9.16 -1.17
CA THR A 107 17.22 8.47 0.09
C THR A 107 16.16 8.77 1.14
N PHE A 108 15.90 7.83 2.05
CA PHE A 108 14.94 8.01 3.14
C PHE A 108 15.61 7.73 4.48
N ASP A 109 15.50 8.66 5.43
CA ASP A 109 16.22 8.66 6.71
C ASP A 109 15.37 8.26 7.93
N GLY A 110 14.04 8.12 7.76
CA GLY A 110 13.13 7.61 8.79
C GLY A 110 12.29 8.71 9.45
#